data_AF-A0AAU3NIQ6-F1
#
_entry.id   AF-A0AAU3NIQ6-F1
#
_cell.length_a   1.000
_cell.length_b   1.000
_cell.length_c   1.000
_cell.angle_alpha   90.00
_cell.angle_beta   90.00
_cell.angle_gamma   90.00
#
_symmetry.space_group_name_H-M   'P 1'
#
loop_
_entity.id
_entity.type
_entity.pdbx_description
1 polymer ?
#
loop_
_entity_poly.entity_id
_entity_poly.type
_entity_poly.pdbx_seq_one_letter_code
_entity_poly.pdbx_strand_id
1 'polypeptide(L)' 'MNTVYIVDAVRTPIGRYSGALAGVRPDDLATHAIRELLPDALERVLRVRQVQRDSVRLELSRIHRHHHA' A
#
# COMPACT_ATOMS: atom_id res chain seq x y z
N MET A 1 -13.87 14.88 -6.13
CA MET A 1 -12.49 14.34 -6.17
C MET A 1 -12.46 13.00 -5.44
N ASN A 2 -11.75 12.00 -5.97
CA ASN A 2 -11.43 10.77 -5.24
C ASN A 2 -10.16 10.98 -4.41
N THR A 3 -10.13 10.42 -3.20
CA THR A 3 -8.90 10.38 -2.39
C THR A 3 -7.97 9.30 -2.93
N VAL A 4 -6.70 9.64 -3.13
CA VAL A 4 -5.67 8.75 -3.66
C VAL A 4 -4.63 8.49 -2.58
N TYR A 5 -4.23 7.23 -2.44
CA TYR A 5 -3.28 6.77 -1.43
C TYR A 5 -2.19 5.92 -2.07
N ILE A 6 -0.98 6.01 -1.52
CA ILE A 6 0.07 5.01 -1.74
C ILE A 6 -0.08 3.97 -0.64
N VAL A 7 -0.37 2.73 -1.02
CA VAL A 7 -0.70 1.64 -0.08
C VAL A 7 0.52 0.81 0.32
N ASP A 8 1.53 0.76 -0.55
CA ASP A 8 2.74 -0.03 -0.36
C ASP A 8 3.84 0.41 -1.34
N ALA A 9 5.10 0.11 -1.01
CA ALA A 9 6.25 0.36 -1.87
C ALA A 9 7.40 -0.62 -1.55
N VAL A 10 7.89 -1.31 -2.56
CA VAL A 10 9.06 -2.20 -2.50
C VAL A 10 10.07 -1.82 -3.56
N ARG A 11 11.34 -2.16 -3.32
CA ARG A 11 12.43 -1.94 -4.28
C ARG A 11 13.49 -3.00 -4.15
N THR A 12 14.27 -3.17 -5.22
CA THR A 12 15.49 -3.96 -5.16
C THR A 12 16.59 -3.25 -4.37
N PRO A 13 17.60 -3.99 -3.87
CA PRO A 13 18.84 -3.41 -3.38
C PRO A 13 19.56 -2.62 -4.49
N ILE A 14 20.33 -1.60 -4.11
CA ILE A 14 21.10 -0.82 -5.07
C ILE A 14 22.39 -1.56 -5.41
N GLY A 15 22.57 -1.89 -6.69
CA GLY A 15 23.78 -2.51 -7.20
C GLY A 15 24.94 -1.52 -7.29
N ARG A 16 26.16 -2.00 -7.04
CA ARG A 16 27.39 -1.28 -7.40
C ARG A 16 27.84 -1.69 -8.80
N TYR A 17 28.60 -0.82 -9.46
CA TYR A 17 29.27 -1.16 -10.71
C TYR A 17 30.17 -2.38 -10.52
N SER A 18 30.06 -3.36 -11.42
CA SER A 18 30.71 -4.68 -11.32
C SER A 18 30.49 -5.39 -9.97
N GLY A 19 29.38 -5.10 -9.28
CA GLY A 19 29.02 -5.68 -7.99
C GLY A 19 28.09 -6.88 -8.11
N ALA A 20 27.42 -7.23 -6.99
CA ALA A 20 26.59 -8.43 -6.86
C ALA A 20 25.43 -8.54 -7.87
N LEU A 21 24.95 -7.43 -8.42
CA LEU A 21 23.85 -7.41 -9.39
C LEU A 21 24.33 -7.22 -10.84
N ALA A 22 25.65 -7.19 -11.10
CA ALA A 22 26.19 -6.85 -12.42
C ALA A 22 25.80 -7.85 -13.52
N GLY A 23 25.55 -9.12 -13.16
CA GLY A 23 25.09 -10.15 -14.08
C GLY A 23 23.57 -10.31 -14.15
N VAL A 24 22.81 -9.56 -13.35
CA VAL A 24 21.34 -9.67 -13.31
C VAL A 24 20.75 -8.71 -14.31
N ARG A 25 19.82 -9.18 -15.15
CA ARG A 25 19.18 -8.30 -16.10
C ARG A 25 18.23 -7.32 -15.40
N PRO A 26 18.13 -6.07 -15.85
CA PRO A 26 17.22 -5.09 -15.25
C PRO A 26 15.74 -5.52 -15.23
N ASP A 27 15.28 -6.26 -16.24
CA ASP A 27 13.91 -6.77 -16.32
C ASP A 27 13.62 -7.86 -15.28
N ASP A 28 14.60 -8.67 -14.91
CA ASP A 28 14.48 -9.64 -13.81
C ASP A 28 14.37 -8.92 -12.45
N LEU A 29 15.12 -7.83 -12.27
CA LEU A 29 15.03 -6.98 -11.07
C LEU A 29 13.64 -6.31 -10.97
N ALA A 30 13.10 -5.81 -12.07
CA ALA A 30 11.75 -5.24 -12.12
C ALA A 30 10.69 -6.31 -11.84
N THR A 31 10.83 -7.49 -12.45
CA THR A 31 9.94 -8.64 -12.23
C THR A 31 9.93 -9.06 -10.77
N HIS A 32 11.10 -9.09 -10.12
CA HIS A 32 11.21 -9.40 -8.70
C HIS A 32 10.45 -8.38 -7.84
N ALA A 33 10.61 -7.08 -8.11
CA ALA A 33 9.88 -6.03 -7.38
C ALA A 33 8.35 -6.14 -7.54
N ILE A 34 7.86 -6.44 -8.75
CA ILE A 34 6.42 -6.60 -9.01
C ILE A 34 5.88 -7.84 -8.28
N ARG A 35 6.61 -8.96 -8.32
CA ARG A 35 6.19 -10.22 -7.65
C ARG A 35 6.10 -10.06 -6.14
N GLU A 36 7.01 -9.28 -5.55
CA GLU A 36 6.98 -8.99 -4.11
C GLU A 36 5.81 -8.08 -3.72
N LEU A 37 5.49 -7.10 -4.57
CA LEU A 37 4.42 -6.14 -4.28
C LEU A 37 3.02 -6.75 -4.35
N LEU A 38 2.77 -7.69 -5.27
CA LEU A 38 1.41 -8.15 -5.60
C LEU A 38 0.65 -8.83 -4.44
N PRO A 39 1.22 -9.81 -3.71
CA PRO A 39 0.52 -10.47 -2.60
C PRO A 39 0.22 -9.51 -1.45
N ASP A 40 1.23 -8.71 -1.10
CA ASP A 40 1.25 -7.78 0.02
C ASP A 40 0.31 -6.57 -0.20
N ALA A 41 0.27 -6.04 -1.43
CA ALA A 41 -0.55 -4.89 -1.77
C ALA A 41 -2.04 -5.20 -1.66
N LEU A 42 -2.49 -6.42 -1.99
CA LEU A 42 -3.92 -6.74 -1.98
C LEU A 42 -4.51 -6.68 -0.56
N GLU A 43 -3.82 -7.27 0.43
CA GLU A 43 -4.24 -7.20 1.83
C GLU A 43 -4.24 -5.74 2.33
N ARG A 44 -3.19 -4.98 2.00
CA ARG A 44 -3.04 -3.58 2.40
C ARG A 44 -4.14 -2.68 1.81
N VAL A 45 -4.53 -2.89 0.55
CA VAL A 45 -5.64 -2.16 -0.09
C VAL A 45 -6.96 -2.41 0.62
N LEU A 46 -7.24 -3.66 1.02
CA LEU A 46 -8.47 -3.98 1.75
C LEU A 46 -8.52 -3.28 3.12
N ARG A 47 -7.37 -3.12 3.81
CA ARG A 47 -7.30 -2.37 5.06
C ARG A 47 -7.61 -0.89 4.88
N VAL A 48 -7.04 -0.22 3.87
CA VAL A 48 -7.33 1.21 3.61
C VAL A 48 -8.82 1.43 3.35
N ARG A 49 -9.48 0.50 2.64
CA ARG A 49 -10.93 0.56 2.43
C ARG A 49 -11.74 0.44 3.73
N GLN A 50 -11.30 -0.40 4.68
CA GLN A 50 -11.98 -0.53 5.98
C GLN A 50 -11.82 0.73 6.83
N VAL A 51 -10.61 1.29 6.92
CA VAL A 51 -10.36 2.54 7.66
C VAL A 51 -11.27 3.68 7.19
N GLN A 52 -11.49 3.78 5.88
CA GLN A 52 -12.40 4.80 5.33
C GLN A 52 -13.86 4.57 5.75
N ARG A 53 -14.33 3.33 5.77
CA ARG A 53 -15.69 2.99 6.23
C ARG A 53 -15.87 3.23 7.72
N ASP A 54 -14.88 2.85 8.50
CA ASP A 54 -14.90 2.98 9.96
C ASP A 54 -14.91 4.45 10.39
N SER A 55 -14.19 5.30 9.67
CA SER A 55 -14.18 6.75 9.89
C SER A 55 -15.59 7.36 9.72
N VAL A 56 -16.30 7.00 8.64
CA VAL A 56 -17.68 7.47 8.40
C VAL A 56 -18.65 6.93 9.47
N ARG A 57 -18.51 5.65 9.85
CA ARG A 57 -19.33 5.04 10.90
C ARG A 57 -19.13 5.74 12.25
N LEU A 58 -17.88 6.10 12.59
CA LEU A 58 -17.56 6.80 13.83
C LEU A 58 -18.18 8.20 13.86
N GLU A 59 -18.12 8.96 12.76
CA GLU A 59 -18.77 10.28 12.66
C GLU A 59 -20.28 10.19 12.83
N LEU A 60 -20.94 9.27 12.14
CA LEU A 60 -22.39 9.07 12.27
C LEU A 60 -22.79 8.69 13.70
N SER A 61 -21.99 7.85 14.36
CA SER A 61 -22.23 7.47 15.76
C SER A 61 -22.04 8.64 16.74
N ARG A 62 -21.13 9.59 16.45
CA ARG A 62 -20.97 10.82 17.24
C ARG A 62 -22.17 11.73 17.09
N ILE A 63 -22.69 11.89 15.86
CA ILE A 63 -23.89 12.69 15.58
C ILE A 63 -25.10 12.15 16.34
N HIS A 64 -25.35 10.83 16.29
CA HIS A 64 -26.45 10.21 17.02
C HIS A 64 -26.33 10.38 18.55
N ARG A 65 -25.11 10.27 19.10
CA ARG A 65 -24.89 10.44 20.55
C ARG A 65 -25.04 11.88 21.02
N HIS A 66 -24.78 12.88 20.17
CA HIS A 66 -24.96 14.30 20.54
C HIS A 66 -26.40 14.78 20.41
N HIS A 67 -27.24 14.14 19.59
CA HIS A 67 -28.66 14.50 19.46
C HIS A 67 -29.56 13.99 20.60
N HIS A 68 -29.06 13.07 21.42
CA HIS A 68 -29.80 12.48 22.55
C HIS A 68 -29.28 12.94 23.93
N ALA A 69 -28.45 13.99 23.98
CA ALA A 69 -28.00 14.66 25.19
C ALA A 69 -28.58 16.08 25.24
#